data_AF-A0A4P9VXP8-F1
#
_entry.id   AF-A0A4P9VXP8-F1
#
_cell.length_a   1.000
_cell.length_b   1.000
_cell.length_c   1.000
_cell.angle_alpha   90.00
_cell.angle_beta   90.00
_cell.angle_gamma   90.00
#
_symmetry.space_group_name_H-M   'P 1'
#
loop_
_entity.id
_entity.type
_entity.pdbx_description
1 polymer ?
#
loop_
_entity_poly.entity_id
_entity_poly.type
_entity_poly.pdbx_seq_one_letter_code
_entity_poly.pdbx_strand_id
1 'polypeptide(L)'
;MPDPYQKPAANGPRVWSLGSQGSQTGLTRCRGHLSYGSQKRLRFLPTFFIPNPPPPPLPPFTPPPEFEVEYTLDNSHSIRNIVKDLSESVFELNAPYTDYCLRMAETEELLTDEKVRRRITDGFILKIVKSPSIMAREMASDMVSEDERVVKRTIFLLQKYLKEDEFLDEFLAQGGLVKLQNIIIVGQGNTLAYALSALQTLMENDHGWENFSPSFISTLVSIIVKQNLVNICRPATAAIIKLVTADASSTSPIQSYGFDVVHNSLLAQSSFLPTLVHRLSETEYLLQLHSLHLINALFRHASDRARADFIAGLDALGMRKVVARLMMSRPAEELGKQMVEFQTLLVWEGHRRKRGGVDVRRKEVERALREIWESAGVEQESGMKWRVVGFD
;
A
#
# COMPACT_ATOMS: atom_id res chain seq x y z
N MET A 1 39.04 19.91 -4.81
CA MET A 1 40.00 20.39 -3.79
C MET A 1 39.83 19.54 -2.52
N PRO A 2 40.61 18.46 -2.35
CA PRO A 2 40.96 17.90 -1.04
C PRO A 2 42.30 18.56 -0.57
N ASP A 3 42.96 18.27 0.56
CA ASP A 3 42.71 17.31 1.66
C ASP A 3 43.41 17.80 2.95
N PRO A 4 42.94 17.46 4.17
CA PRO A 4 43.77 17.56 5.37
C PRO A 4 43.80 16.25 6.19
N TYR A 5 44.57 15.27 5.75
CA TYR A 5 45.06 14.16 6.60
C TYR A 5 46.53 14.34 6.98
N GLN A 6 46.87 14.33 8.27
CA GLN A 6 48.19 13.88 8.73
C GLN A 6 48.15 13.32 10.17
N LYS A 7 48.77 12.15 10.34
CA LYS A 7 48.95 11.42 11.62
C LYS A 7 50.21 11.88 12.36
N PRO A 8 50.34 11.54 13.66
CA PRO A 8 51.29 10.49 14.06
C PRO A 8 50.62 9.46 15.02
N ALA A 9 50.91 8.16 15.06
CA ALA A 9 52.16 7.37 15.01
C ALA A 9 52.72 7.01 16.42
N ALA A 10 52.34 5.80 16.87
CA ALA A 10 53.02 4.82 17.76
C ALA A 10 53.79 5.26 19.03
N ASN A 11 53.46 4.60 20.16
CA ASN A 11 54.45 3.98 21.07
C ASN A 11 53.80 3.00 22.08
N GLY A 12 54.50 1.89 22.34
CA GLY A 12 54.46 1.10 23.59
C GLY A 12 55.92 0.83 24.01
N PRO A 13 56.28 -0.21 24.80
CA PRO A 13 55.47 -1.14 25.63
C PRO A 13 56.10 -1.44 27.04
N ARG A 14 55.56 -2.43 27.78
CA ARG A 14 56.13 -3.17 28.97
C ARG A 14 56.20 -2.38 30.31
N VAL A 15 55.70 -2.82 31.48
CA VAL A 15 55.72 -4.10 32.29
C VAL A 15 56.80 -4.07 33.41
N TRP A 16 56.54 -4.79 34.52
CA TRP A 16 57.30 -4.98 35.80
C TRP A 16 57.05 -3.93 36.92
N SER A 17 56.96 -4.22 38.24
CA SER A 17 56.47 -5.37 39.05
C SER A 17 56.70 -5.17 40.58
N LEU A 18 56.01 -5.97 41.43
CA LEU A 18 56.41 -6.49 42.78
C LEU A 18 56.16 -5.69 44.09
N GLY A 19 55.79 -6.45 45.15
CA GLY A 19 55.78 -6.07 46.59
C GLY A 19 54.36 -5.79 47.17
N SER A 20 53.61 -6.62 47.91
CA SER A 20 53.81 -7.75 48.86
C SER A 20 53.51 -7.37 50.33
N GLN A 21 52.42 -7.89 50.89
CA GLN A 21 52.29 -8.58 52.21
C GLN A 21 50.87 -8.45 52.83
N GLY A 22 50.45 -9.47 53.57
CA GLY A 22 49.23 -9.45 54.41
C GLY A 22 48.36 -10.71 54.29
N SER A 23 48.60 -11.72 55.12
CA SER A 23 47.75 -12.91 55.23
C SER A 23 46.91 -12.90 56.50
N GLN A 24 45.68 -13.45 56.46
CA GLN A 24 45.22 -14.46 57.42
C GLN A 24 43.84 -15.08 57.06
N THR A 25 43.84 -16.42 57.00
CA THR A 25 42.79 -17.37 57.43
C THR A 25 41.30 -17.12 57.14
N GLY A 26 40.79 -17.86 56.14
CA GLY A 26 39.85 -18.97 56.37
C GLY A 26 38.34 -18.69 56.52
N LEU A 27 37.55 -19.01 55.48
CA LEU A 27 36.34 -19.86 55.60
C LEU A 27 35.73 -20.24 54.23
N THR A 28 35.63 -21.56 54.04
CA THR A 28 34.82 -22.37 53.13
C THR A 28 33.73 -21.70 52.26
N ARG A 29 33.91 -21.70 50.93
CA ARG A 29 32.83 -22.07 49.98
C ARG A 29 33.34 -22.38 48.56
N CYS A 30 33.07 -23.58 48.05
CA CYS A 30 33.34 -23.90 46.65
C CYS A 30 32.36 -23.16 45.72
N ARG A 31 32.88 -22.55 44.64
CA ARG A 31 32.07 -21.99 43.56
C ARG A 31 31.46 -23.11 42.71
N GLY A 32 30.17 -23.02 42.44
CA GLY A 32 29.46 -23.75 41.38
C GLY A 32 28.69 -22.77 40.51
N HIS A 33 28.70 -23.01 39.20
CA HIS A 33 28.26 -22.17 38.07
C HIS A 33 27.09 -21.18 38.22
N LEU A 34 27.21 -20.10 37.43
CA LEU A 34 26.11 -19.22 37.03
C LEU A 34 25.10 -19.94 36.11
N SER A 35 23.82 -19.66 36.31
CA SER A 35 22.92 -19.27 35.20
C SER A 35 21.76 -18.45 35.77
N TYR A 36 21.78 -17.13 35.53
CA TYR A 36 20.65 -16.25 35.86
C TYR A 36 19.66 -16.27 34.69
N GLY A 37 18.61 -17.08 34.81
CA GLY A 37 17.45 -16.97 33.92
C GLY A 37 16.76 -15.63 34.17
N SER A 38 16.69 -14.76 33.15
CA SER A 38 16.00 -13.47 33.26
C SER A 38 14.48 -13.69 33.23
N GLN A 39 13.89 -14.05 34.37
CA GLN A 39 12.43 -14.05 34.55
C GLN A 39 11.90 -12.63 34.45
N LYS A 40 10.77 -12.43 33.77
CA LYS A 40 10.11 -11.12 33.65
C LYS A 40 8.64 -11.17 34.06
N ARG A 41 8.17 -10.16 34.79
CA ARG A 41 6.80 -10.05 35.31
C ARG A 41 5.91 -9.29 34.32
N LEU A 42 4.93 -9.97 33.73
CA LEU A 42 3.91 -9.34 32.88
C LEU A 42 2.51 -9.53 33.44
N ARG A 43 1.59 -8.67 33.01
CA ARG A 43 0.15 -8.80 33.29
C ARG A 43 -0.60 -9.26 32.04
N PHE A 44 -1.62 -10.09 32.21
CA PHE A 44 -2.42 -10.62 31.10
C PHE A 44 -3.89 -10.26 31.26
N LEU A 45 -4.52 -9.86 30.14
CA LEU A 45 -5.93 -9.49 30.03
C LEU A 45 -6.67 -10.39 29.03
N PRO A 46 -7.74 -11.12 29.42
CA PRO A 46 -8.61 -11.81 28.47
C PRO A 46 -9.56 -10.81 27.80
N THR A 47 -9.62 -10.79 26.46
CA THR A 47 -10.44 -9.82 25.72
C THR A 47 -11.65 -10.49 25.06
N PHE A 48 -12.81 -10.46 25.72
CA PHE A 48 -14.09 -10.93 25.17
C PHE A 48 -15.12 -9.78 25.11
N PHE A 49 -14.94 -8.79 24.23
CA PHE A 49 -16.06 -7.89 23.89
C PHE A 49 -15.97 -7.28 22.48
N ILE A 50 -17.09 -7.38 21.76
CA ILE A 50 -17.39 -6.69 20.50
C ILE A 50 -18.35 -5.53 20.89
N PRO A 51 -17.94 -4.25 20.90
CA PRO A 51 -18.85 -3.18 21.28
C PRO A 51 -19.92 -2.97 20.21
N ASN A 52 -21.19 -3.19 20.55
CA ASN A 52 -22.33 -2.72 19.75
C ASN A 52 -22.59 -1.23 20.03
N PRO A 53 -23.16 -0.48 19.07
CA PRO A 53 -23.55 0.91 19.29
C PRO A 53 -24.70 1.03 20.32
N PRO A 54 -24.80 2.16 21.04
CA PRO A 54 -25.57 2.24 22.28
C PRO A 54 -27.09 2.34 22.10
N PRO A 55 -27.89 1.66 22.93
CA PRO A 55 -29.27 2.03 23.25
C PRO A 55 -29.31 3.25 24.22
N PRO A 56 -30.49 3.86 24.45
CA PRO A 56 -30.66 5.01 25.37
C PRO A 56 -30.34 4.68 26.85
N PRO A 57 -30.13 5.70 27.71
CA PRO A 57 -29.35 5.54 28.94
C PRO A 57 -30.02 4.65 29.98
N LEU A 58 -29.34 3.55 30.29
CA LEU A 58 -29.52 2.73 31.49
C LEU A 58 -28.41 3.08 32.53
N PRO A 59 -28.50 2.59 33.78
CA PRO A 59 -27.65 3.03 34.90
C PRO A 59 -26.14 2.85 34.63
N PRO A 60 -25.24 3.51 35.40
CA PRO A 60 -23.81 3.52 35.13
C PRO A 60 -23.26 2.10 34.96
N PHE A 61 -22.82 1.81 33.73
CA PHE A 61 -22.22 0.54 33.34
C PHE A 61 -20.84 0.44 33.98
N THR A 62 -20.75 -0.22 35.15
CA THR A 62 -19.47 -0.73 35.64
C THR A 62 -19.03 -1.84 34.69
N PRO A 63 -17.91 -1.70 33.95
CA PRO A 63 -17.42 -2.80 33.13
C PRO A 63 -17.15 -4.03 34.00
N PRO A 64 -17.31 -5.25 33.47
CA PRO A 64 -16.92 -6.46 34.19
C PRO A 64 -15.45 -6.39 34.58
N PRO A 65 -15.03 -6.96 35.73
CA PRO A 65 -13.65 -6.90 36.17
C PRO A 65 -12.74 -7.53 35.11
N GLU A 66 -11.81 -6.73 34.59
CA GLU A 66 -10.72 -7.21 33.77
C GLU A 66 -9.86 -8.15 34.62
N PHE A 67 -9.85 -9.45 34.26
CA PHE A 67 -9.07 -10.48 34.96
C PHE A 67 -7.57 -10.30 34.67
N GLU A 68 -6.93 -9.35 35.34
CA GLU A 68 -5.48 -9.19 35.31
C GLU A 68 -4.80 -10.36 36.04
N VAL A 69 -4.04 -11.19 35.31
CA VAL A 69 -3.16 -12.20 35.92
C VAL A 69 -1.70 -11.76 35.79
N GLU A 70 -0.98 -11.68 36.91
CA GLU A 70 0.48 -11.51 36.91
C GLU A 70 1.14 -12.87 36.65
N TYR A 71 1.85 -13.00 35.52
CA TYR A 71 2.50 -14.23 35.09
C TYR A 71 3.98 -13.96 34.79
N THR A 72 4.86 -14.78 35.38
CA THR A 72 6.31 -14.69 35.17
C THR A 72 6.71 -15.42 33.90
N LEU A 73 7.05 -14.67 32.86
CA LEU A 73 7.58 -15.21 31.62
C LEU A 73 9.04 -15.63 31.80
N ASP A 74 9.31 -16.88 31.48
CA ASP A 74 10.65 -17.35 31.15
C ASP A 74 10.91 -17.10 29.65
N ASN A 75 11.80 -16.16 29.36
CA ASN A 75 12.19 -15.76 28.00
C ASN A 75 12.89 -16.88 27.19
N SER A 76 13.16 -18.02 27.82
CA SER A 76 13.73 -19.23 27.19
C SER A 76 12.70 -20.02 26.38
N HIS A 77 11.41 -19.94 26.75
CA HIS A 77 10.34 -20.70 26.10
C HIS A 77 9.87 -20.03 24.80
N SER A 78 9.33 -20.84 23.88
CA SER A 78 8.63 -20.31 22.70
C SER A 78 7.31 -19.68 23.11
N ILE A 79 6.87 -18.68 22.34
CA ILE A 79 5.59 -18.01 22.55
C ILE A 79 4.41 -19.00 22.45
N ARG A 80 4.56 -20.07 21.64
CA ARG A 80 3.57 -21.14 21.52
C ARG A 80 3.40 -21.92 22.83
N ASN A 81 4.47 -22.20 23.57
CA ASN A 81 4.39 -22.84 24.87
C ASN A 81 3.78 -21.89 25.91
N ILE A 82 4.17 -20.62 25.88
CA ILE A 82 3.58 -19.57 26.74
C ILE A 82 2.08 -19.43 26.51
N VAL A 83 1.62 -19.39 25.26
CA VAL A 83 0.18 -19.36 24.92
C VAL A 83 -0.51 -20.62 25.43
N LYS A 84 0.10 -21.79 25.26
CA LYS A 84 -0.43 -23.07 25.78
C LYS A 84 -0.64 -22.98 27.29
N ASP A 85 0.40 -22.66 28.05
CA ASP A 85 0.36 -22.59 29.51
C ASP A 85 -0.70 -21.57 29.98
N LEU A 86 -0.78 -20.40 29.36
CA LEU A 86 -1.80 -19.39 29.68
C LEU A 86 -3.22 -19.86 29.36
N SER A 87 -3.44 -20.50 28.20
CA SER A 87 -4.76 -20.97 27.79
C SER A 87 -5.27 -22.16 28.61
N GLU A 88 -4.40 -23.12 28.95
CA GLU A 88 -4.77 -24.36 29.65
C GLU A 88 -4.74 -24.21 31.18
N SER A 89 -3.77 -23.46 31.74
CA SER A 89 -3.54 -23.41 33.21
C SER A 89 -3.91 -22.11 33.90
N VAL A 90 -4.12 -21.01 33.15
CA VAL A 90 -4.42 -19.68 33.73
C VAL A 90 -5.83 -19.20 33.39
N PHE A 91 -6.25 -19.34 32.13
CA PHE A 91 -7.53 -18.82 31.65
C PHE A 91 -8.59 -19.90 31.35
N GLU A 92 -8.25 -21.18 31.49
CA GLU A 92 -9.15 -22.35 31.28
C GLU A 92 -10.01 -22.22 30.01
N LEU A 93 -9.37 -21.89 28.89
CA LEU A 93 -10.07 -21.54 27.65
C LEU A 93 -10.66 -22.77 26.95
N ASN A 94 -11.92 -22.67 26.53
CA ASN A 94 -12.69 -23.77 25.91
C ASN A 94 -12.24 -24.18 24.49
N ALA A 95 -11.25 -23.51 23.91
CA ALA A 95 -10.74 -23.76 22.55
C ALA A 95 -9.23 -24.11 22.62
N PRO A 96 -8.68 -24.84 21.63
CA PRO A 96 -7.29 -25.26 21.68
C PRO A 96 -6.35 -24.05 21.66
N TYR A 97 -5.19 -24.19 22.31
CA TYR A 97 -4.18 -23.13 22.41
C TYR A 97 -3.67 -22.58 21.06
N THR A 98 -3.86 -23.31 19.96
CA THR A 98 -3.57 -22.88 18.58
C THR A 98 -4.49 -21.77 18.08
N ASP A 99 -5.67 -21.65 18.66
CA ASP A 99 -6.69 -20.67 18.26
C ASP A 99 -6.45 -19.32 18.93
N TYR A 100 -5.40 -19.20 19.76
CA TYR A 100 -5.04 -18.01 20.50
C TYR A 100 -3.64 -17.50 20.17
N CYS A 101 -3.43 -16.20 20.30
CA CYS A 101 -2.13 -15.55 20.27
C CYS A 101 -2.03 -14.45 21.33
N LEU A 102 -0.83 -13.94 21.56
CA LEU A 102 -0.60 -12.79 22.43
C LEU A 102 -0.43 -11.51 21.62
N ARG A 103 -1.09 -10.45 22.07
CA ARG A 103 -0.89 -9.07 21.58
C ARG A 103 -0.49 -8.15 22.73
N MET A 104 0.27 -7.11 22.43
CA MET A 104 0.50 -6.02 23.40
C MET A 104 -0.81 -5.31 23.72
N ALA A 105 -1.12 -5.03 24.98
CA ALA A 105 -2.41 -4.42 25.35
C ALA A 105 -2.58 -2.98 24.82
N GLU A 106 -1.47 -2.24 24.72
CA GLU A 106 -1.41 -0.84 24.30
C GLU A 106 -1.38 -0.66 22.77
N THR A 107 -0.53 -1.41 22.08
CA THR A 107 -0.32 -1.27 20.62
C THR A 107 -1.14 -2.25 19.79
N GLU A 108 -1.71 -3.29 20.42
CA GLU A 108 -2.33 -4.46 19.78
C GLU A 108 -1.42 -5.18 18.75
N GLU A 109 -0.10 -4.93 18.84
CA GLU A 109 0.91 -5.57 18.00
C GLU A 109 0.96 -7.08 18.31
N LEU A 110 0.88 -7.91 17.27
CA LEU A 110 1.09 -9.36 17.37
C LEU A 110 2.50 -9.65 17.90
N LEU A 111 2.58 -10.40 18.99
CA LEU A 111 3.85 -10.88 19.54
C LEU A 111 4.33 -12.11 18.77
N THR A 112 5.63 -12.14 18.49
CA THR A 112 6.36 -13.29 17.93
C THR A 112 7.51 -13.63 18.87
N ASP A 113 8.10 -14.83 18.74
CA ASP A 113 9.27 -15.25 19.55
C ASP A 113 10.39 -14.21 19.56
N GLU A 114 10.62 -13.55 18.43
CA GLU A 114 11.65 -12.53 18.28
C GLU A 114 11.31 -11.23 19.02
N LYS A 115 10.03 -10.84 19.05
CA LYS A 115 9.55 -9.68 19.82
C LYS A 115 9.56 -9.96 21.32
N VAL A 116 9.20 -11.18 21.73
CA VAL A 116 9.31 -11.64 23.13
C VAL A 116 10.74 -11.48 23.61
N ARG A 117 11.71 -12.01 22.87
CA ARG A 117 13.15 -11.94 23.21
C ARG A 117 13.72 -10.53 23.22
N ARG A 118 13.34 -9.67 22.25
CA ARG A 118 13.95 -8.34 22.06
C ARG A 118 13.27 -7.19 22.80
N ARG A 119 11.95 -7.25 23.04
CA ARG A 119 11.14 -6.09 23.48
C ARG A 119 10.47 -6.23 24.83
N ILE A 120 10.27 -7.44 25.36
CA ILE A 120 9.57 -7.58 26.63
C ILE A 120 10.47 -7.16 27.80
N THR A 121 10.00 -6.20 28.60
CA THR A 121 10.54 -5.79 29.91
C THR A 121 9.45 -5.96 30.97
N ASP A 122 9.82 -5.92 32.25
CA ASP A 122 8.84 -6.01 33.35
C ASP A 122 7.76 -4.92 33.25
N GLY A 123 6.52 -5.29 33.56
CA GLY A 123 5.38 -4.37 33.65
C GLY A 123 4.52 -4.22 32.40
N PHE A 124 4.88 -4.83 31.25
CA PHE A 124 3.97 -4.82 30.10
C PHE A 124 2.68 -5.60 30.37
N ILE A 125 1.58 -5.04 29.86
CA ILE A 125 0.27 -5.69 29.83
C ILE A 125 0.09 -6.34 28.46
N LEU A 126 -0.20 -7.63 28.44
CA LEU A 126 -0.50 -8.41 27.24
C LEU A 126 -1.98 -8.80 27.23
N LYS A 127 -2.51 -9.05 26.03
CA LYS A 127 -3.86 -9.58 25.81
C LYS A 127 -3.77 -10.94 25.14
N ILE A 128 -4.46 -11.93 25.69
CA ILE A 128 -4.72 -13.19 24.99
C ILE A 128 -5.97 -13.00 24.14
N VAL A 129 -5.82 -13.23 22.83
CA VAL A 129 -6.86 -13.00 21.81
C VAL A 129 -6.84 -14.13 20.79
N LYS A 130 -7.83 -14.21 19.90
CA LYS A 130 -7.84 -15.19 18.81
C LYS A 130 -6.63 -15.01 17.89
N SER A 131 -6.06 -16.11 17.41
CA SER A 131 -4.91 -16.12 16.49
C SER A 131 -5.26 -15.42 15.16
N PRO A 132 -4.25 -14.87 14.44
CA PRO A 132 -4.49 -14.18 13.16
C PRO A 132 -5.27 -15.05 12.18
N SER A 133 -4.93 -16.34 12.12
CA SER A 133 -5.64 -17.35 11.31
C SER A 133 -7.14 -17.46 11.66
N ILE A 134 -7.51 -17.63 12.92
CA ILE A 134 -8.93 -17.73 13.33
C ILE A 134 -9.66 -16.41 13.08
N MET A 135 -9.01 -15.28 13.37
CA MET A 135 -9.56 -13.94 13.15
C MET A 135 -9.82 -13.67 11.66
N ALA A 136 -8.92 -14.09 10.76
CA ALA A 136 -9.09 -13.98 9.32
C ALA A 136 -10.32 -14.76 8.82
N ARG A 137 -10.51 -15.98 9.34
CA ARG A 137 -11.67 -16.82 9.02
C ARG A 137 -12.99 -16.23 9.50
N GLU A 138 -13.03 -15.72 10.73
CA GLU A 138 -14.21 -15.04 11.27
C GLU A 138 -14.54 -13.77 10.49
N MET A 139 -13.55 -12.89 10.23
CA MET A 139 -13.77 -11.69 9.43
C MET A 139 -14.22 -12.02 7.99
N ALA A 140 -13.64 -13.05 7.37
CA ALA A 140 -14.06 -13.52 6.05
C ALA A 140 -15.47 -14.15 6.06
N SER A 141 -15.99 -14.58 7.20
CA SER A 141 -17.41 -14.99 7.34
C SER A 141 -18.30 -13.76 7.53
N ASP A 142 -17.94 -12.87 8.46
CA ASP A 142 -18.68 -11.65 8.80
C ASP A 142 -18.87 -10.69 7.62
N MET A 143 -17.95 -10.68 6.65
CA MET A 143 -18.06 -9.94 5.39
C MET A 143 -19.25 -10.36 4.50
N VAL A 144 -19.86 -11.53 4.76
CA VAL A 144 -21.04 -12.05 4.03
C VAL A 144 -22.27 -12.10 4.94
N SER A 145 -22.22 -11.47 6.13
CA SER A 145 -23.35 -11.35 7.04
C SER A 145 -24.49 -10.51 6.45
N GLU A 146 -25.73 -10.86 6.76
CA GLU A 146 -26.92 -10.06 6.45
C GLU A 146 -26.98 -8.77 7.29
N ASP A 147 -26.28 -8.70 8.42
CA ASP A 147 -26.20 -7.47 9.23
C ASP A 147 -25.12 -6.52 8.70
N GLU A 148 -25.57 -5.44 8.03
CA GLU A 148 -24.71 -4.36 7.55
C GLU A 148 -23.80 -3.76 8.63
N ARG A 149 -24.20 -3.81 9.92
CA ARG A 149 -23.40 -3.30 11.04
C ARG A 149 -22.18 -4.19 11.29
N VAL A 150 -22.37 -5.51 11.19
CA VAL A 150 -21.30 -6.51 11.26
C VAL A 150 -20.35 -6.30 10.08
N VAL A 151 -20.87 -6.29 8.85
CA VAL A 151 -20.04 -6.07 7.64
C VAL A 151 -19.24 -4.77 7.73
N LYS A 152 -19.88 -3.64 8.08
CA LYS A 152 -19.22 -2.34 8.19
C LYS A 152 -18.14 -2.32 9.27
N ARG A 153 -18.40 -2.93 10.43
CA ARG A 153 -17.42 -3.07 11.53
C ARG A 153 -16.23 -3.91 11.08
N THR A 154 -16.49 -5.06 10.47
CA THR A 154 -15.46 -5.99 10.02
C THR A 154 -14.57 -5.35 8.96
N ILE A 155 -15.14 -4.66 7.97
CA ILE A 155 -14.37 -3.93 6.96
C ILE A 155 -13.56 -2.76 7.54
N PHE A 156 -14.08 -2.05 8.55
CA PHE A 156 -13.31 -1.02 9.26
C PHE A 156 -12.08 -1.60 9.99
N LEU A 157 -12.24 -2.77 10.62
CA LEU A 157 -11.13 -3.45 11.31
C LEU A 157 -10.16 -4.16 10.34
N LEU A 158 -10.65 -4.62 9.18
CA LEU A 158 -9.89 -5.42 8.21
C LEU A 158 -8.58 -4.75 7.78
N GLN A 159 -8.58 -3.42 7.54
CA GLN A 159 -7.39 -2.67 7.16
C GLN A 159 -6.23 -2.79 8.19
N LYS A 160 -6.54 -3.01 9.47
CA LYS A 160 -5.54 -3.18 10.52
C LYS A 160 -4.78 -4.49 10.37
N TYR A 161 -5.52 -5.58 10.15
CA TYR A 161 -4.98 -6.94 10.19
C TYR A 161 -4.39 -7.41 8.86
N LEU A 162 -4.78 -6.80 7.73
CA LEU A 162 -4.17 -7.03 6.39
C LEU A 162 -2.67 -6.67 6.27
N LYS A 163 -2.06 -6.17 7.35
CA LYS A 163 -0.61 -5.89 7.48
C LYS A 163 0.16 -7.02 8.18
N GLU A 164 -0.53 -8.08 8.60
CA GLU A 164 0.05 -9.24 9.25
C GLU A 164 0.02 -10.42 8.25
N ASP A 165 1.19 -10.92 7.84
CA ASP A 165 1.30 -11.94 6.79
C ASP A 165 0.44 -13.18 7.09
N GLU A 166 0.47 -13.67 8.34
CA GLU A 166 -0.34 -14.82 8.79
C GLU A 166 -1.87 -14.56 8.66
N PHE A 167 -2.32 -13.34 8.92
CA PHE A 167 -3.72 -12.97 8.72
C PHE A 167 -4.05 -12.89 7.23
N LEU A 168 -3.17 -12.28 6.43
CA LEU A 168 -3.36 -12.10 4.99
C LEU A 168 -3.48 -13.44 4.28
N ASP A 169 -2.57 -14.37 4.54
CA ASP A 169 -2.53 -15.68 3.88
C ASP A 169 -3.81 -16.50 4.14
N GLU A 170 -4.27 -16.59 5.41
CA GLU A 170 -5.53 -17.26 5.74
C GLU A 170 -6.74 -16.47 5.21
N PHE A 171 -6.72 -15.13 5.24
CA PHE A 171 -7.80 -14.32 4.66
C PHE A 171 -7.98 -14.57 3.16
N LEU A 172 -6.88 -14.71 2.43
CA LEU A 172 -6.86 -15.06 1.01
C LEU A 172 -7.35 -16.50 0.79
N ALA A 173 -6.89 -17.46 1.61
CA ALA A 173 -7.35 -18.85 1.56
C ALA A 173 -8.86 -18.99 1.80
N GLN A 174 -9.44 -18.14 2.65
CA GLN A 174 -10.88 -18.07 2.92
C GLN A 174 -11.67 -17.26 1.87
N GLY A 175 -11.07 -16.98 0.70
CA GLY A 175 -11.70 -16.26 -0.41
C GLY A 175 -11.95 -14.77 -0.13
N GLY A 176 -11.24 -14.18 0.84
CA GLY A 176 -11.41 -12.81 1.31
C GLY A 176 -11.30 -11.76 0.21
N LEU A 177 -10.42 -11.96 -0.78
CA LEU A 177 -10.29 -11.07 -1.94
C LEU A 177 -11.59 -10.96 -2.74
N VAL A 178 -12.28 -12.08 -3.01
CA VAL A 178 -13.54 -12.10 -3.78
C VAL A 178 -14.66 -11.43 -2.99
N LYS A 179 -14.72 -11.67 -1.68
CA LYS A 179 -15.68 -11.02 -0.76
C LYS A 179 -15.45 -9.50 -0.72
N LEU A 180 -14.20 -9.06 -0.67
CA LEU A 180 -13.83 -7.64 -0.70
C LEU A 180 -14.18 -6.98 -2.03
N GLN A 181 -13.95 -7.65 -3.17
CA GLN A 181 -14.40 -7.19 -4.49
C GLN A 181 -15.92 -6.96 -4.51
N ASN A 182 -16.71 -7.92 -4.01
CA ASN A 182 -18.17 -7.82 -3.98
C ASN A 182 -18.66 -6.64 -3.13
N ILE A 183 -18.05 -6.41 -1.96
CA ILE A 183 -18.37 -5.26 -1.09
C ILE A 183 -18.02 -3.92 -1.78
N ILE A 184 -16.95 -3.87 -2.58
CA ILE A 184 -16.60 -2.65 -3.35
C ILE A 184 -17.53 -2.46 -4.54
N ILE A 185 -18.03 -3.54 -5.16
CA ILE A 185 -18.98 -3.47 -6.28
C ILE A 185 -20.34 -2.93 -5.85
N VAL A 186 -20.85 -3.34 -4.68
CA VAL A 186 -22.19 -2.98 -4.19
C VAL A 186 -22.17 -1.80 -3.21
N GLY A 187 -21.07 -1.63 -2.48
CA GLY A 187 -20.96 -0.70 -1.36
C GLY A 187 -20.98 0.78 -1.74
N GLN A 188 -21.43 1.61 -0.79
CA GLN A 188 -21.55 3.06 -0.96
C GLN A 188 -21.03 3.80 0.29
N GLY A 189 -20.76 5.11 0.14
CA GLY A 189 -20.38 6.01 1.23
C GLY A 189 -19.20 5.51 2.07
N ASN A 190 -19.34 5.54 3.39
CA ASN A 190 -18.26 5.21 4.32
C ASN A 190 -17.82 3.73 4.25
N THR A 191 -18.74 2.80 4.01
CA THR A 191 -18.39 1.37 3.87
C THR A 191 -17.52 1.15 2.64
N LEU A 192 -17.83 1.83 1.53
CA LEU A 192 -16.97 1.84 0.33
C LEU A 192 -15.59 2.45 0.60
N ALA A 193 -15.52 3.55 1.34
CA ALA A 193 -14.24 4.18 1.70
C ALA A 193 -13.35 3.24 2.54
N TYR A 194 -13.92 2.53 3.52
CA TYR A 194 -13.19 1.54 4.31
C TYR A 194 -12.79 0.32 3.48
N ALA A 195 -13.67 -0.19 2.62
CA ALA A 195 -13.37 -1.33 1.74
C ALA A 195 -12.25 -1.02 0.74
N LEU A 196 -12.25 0.18 0.15
CA LEU A 196 -11.16 0.64 -0.73
C LEU A 196 -9.86 0.88 0.05
N SER A 197 -9.92 1.34 1.30
CA SER A 197 -8.73 1.50 2.15
C SER A 197 -8.13 0.15 2.54
N ALA A 198 -8.98 -0.85 2.85
CA ALA A 198 -8.56 -2.23 3.05
C ALA A 198 -7.97 -2.85 1.77
N LEU A 199 -8.60 -2.61 0.60
CA LEU A 199 -8.06 -3.00 -0.70
C LEU A 199 -6.68 -2.38 -0.94
N GLN A 200 -6.50 -1.08 -0.68
CA GLN A 200 -5.21 -0.42 -0.86
C GLN A 200 -4.13 -1.09 0.01
N THR A 201 -4.42 -1.38 1.27
CA THR A 201 -3.48 -2.08 2.17
C THR A 201 -3.26 -3.54 1.76
N LEU A 202 -4.27 -4.27 1.28
CA LEU A 202 -4.08 -5.61 0.69
C LEU A 202 -3.14 -5.53 -0.51
N MET A 203 -3.40 -4.58 -1.42
CA MET A 203 -2.59 -4.34 -2.61
C MET A 203 -1.22 -3.74 -2.30
N GLU A 204 -0.95 -3.21 -1.10
CA GLU A 204 0.40 -2.76 -0.70
C GLU A 204 1.36 -3.95 -0.54
N ASN A 205 0.84 -5.14 -0.22
CA ASN A 205 1.59 -6.39 -0.22
C ASN A 205 1.96 -6.85 -1.65
N ASP A 206 2.96 -7.72 -1.76
CA ASP A 206 3.51 -8.19 -3.03
C ASP A 206 2.85 -9.48 -3.56
N HIS A 207 1.85 -10.03 -2.85
CA HIS A 207 1.07 -11.21 -3.23
C HIS A 207 -0.43 -11.05 -2.93
N GLY A 208 -1.26 -11.93 -3.48
CA GLY A 208 -2.65 -12.10 -3.08
C GLY A 208 -3.69 -11.23 -3.80
N TRP A 209 -3.30 -10.50 -4.85
CA TRP A 209 -4.20 -9.68 -5.68
C TRP A 209 -4.10 -10.00 -7.18
N GLU A 210 -3.64 -11.20 -7.53
CA GLU A 210 -3.44 -11.69 -8.90
C GLU A 210 -4.76 -11.90 -9.68
N ASN A 211 -5.90 -12.00 -8.97
CA ASN A 211 -7.18 -12.50 -9.48
C ASN A 211 -8.34 -11.49 -9.28
N PHE A 212 -8.26 -10.31 -9.90
CA PHE A 212 -9.36 -9.36 -9.96
C PHE A 212 -10.33 -9.65 -11.13
N SER A 213 -11.63 -9.56 -10.85
CA SER A 213 -12.68 -9.71 -11.85
C SER A 213 -12.78 -8.50 -12.79
N PRO A 214 -13.11 -8.67 -14.08
CA PRO A 214 -13.31 -7.54 -15.00
C PRO A 214 -14.42 -6.58 -14.55
N SER A 215 -15.47 -7.10 -13.93
CA SER A 215 -16.55 -6.31 -13.31
C SER A 215 -16.04 -5.42 -12.19
N PHE A 216 -15.17 -5.92 -11.31
CA PHE A 216 -14.52 -5.12 -10.27
C PHE A 216 -13.66 -3.99 -10.84
N ILE A 217 -12.83 -4.26 -11.86
CA ILE A 217 -11.99 -3.23 -12.51
C ILE A 217 -12.87 -2.15 -13.15
N SER A 218 -13.95 -2.53 -13.84
CA SER A 218 -14.95 -1.60 -14.37
C SER A 218 -15.63 -0.79 -13.26
N THR A 219 -15.90 -1.37 -12.10
CA THR A 219 -16.46 -0.65 -10.96
C THR A 219 -15.45 0.32 -10.34
N LEU A 220 -14.16 -0.01 -10.22
CA LEU A 220 -13.13 0.95 -9.80
C LEU A 220 -13.09 2.18 -10.71
N VAL A 221 -13.10 1.98 -12.03
CA VAL A 221 -13.19 3.07 -13.02
C VAL A 221 -14.46 3.89 -12.83
N SER A 222 -15.62 3.23 -12.63
CA SER A 222 -16.88 3.93 -12.37
C SER A 222 -16.90 4.68 -11.03
N ILE A 223 -16.22 4.20 -9.99
CA ILE A 223 -16.10 4.86 -8.68
C ILE A 223 -15.36 6.17 -8.85
N ILE A 224 -14.22 6.16 -9.56
CA ILE A 224 -13.45 7.37 -9.83
C ILE A 224 -14.29 8.41 -10.56
N VAL A 225 -15.15 8.03 -11.50
CA VAL A 225 -16.02 9.01 -12.19
C VAL A 225 -17.15 9.55 -11.31
N LYS A 226 -17.80 8.69 -10.52
CA LYS A 226 -19.04 9.04 -9.79
C LYS A 226 -18.80 9.70 -8.42
N GLN A 227 -17.66 9.46 -7.79
CA GLN A 227 -17.35 9.92 -6.43
C GLN A 227 -16.35 11.07 -6.47
N ASN A 228 -16.58 12.11 -5.66
CA ASN A 228 -15.64 13.22 -5.46
C ASN A 228 -15.02 13.22 -4.05
N LEU A 229 -15.45 12.32 -3.16
CA LEU A 229 -14.92 12.24 -1.79
C LEU A 229 -13.47 11.72 -1.81
N VAL A 230 -12.54 12.48 -1.24
CA VAL A 230 -11.10 12.18 -1.28
C VAL A 230 -10.76 10.82 -0.63
N ASN A 231 -11.45 10.45 0.46
CA ASN A 231 -11.29 9.16 1.13
C ASN A 231 -11.75 7.94 0.29
N ILE A 232 -12.49 8.17 -0.81
CA ILE A 232 -12.85 7.15 -1.80
C ILE A 232 -11.94 7.26 -3.03
N CYS A 233 -11.74 8.47 -3.55
CA CYS A 233 -10.96 8.71 -4.76
C CYS A 233 -9.49 8.35 -4.60
N ARG A 234 -8.88 8.64 -3.44
CA ARG A 234 -7.47 8.33 -3.16
C ARG A 234 -7.17 6.82 -3.25
N PRO A 235 -7.82 5.93 -2.48
CA PRO A 235 -7.53 4.50 -2.56
C PRO A 235 -7.96 3.88 -3.89
N ALA A 236 -9.10 4.31 -4.48
CA ALA A 236 -9.49 3.84 -5.81
C ALA A 236 -8.46 4.22 -6.89
N THR A 237 -7.90 5.44 -6.83
CA THR A 237 -6.83 5.88 -7.72
C THR A 237 -5.56 5.06 -7.52
N ALA A 238 -5.15 4.84 -6.26
CA ALA A 238 -3.98 4.02 -5.94
C ALA A 238 -4.12 2.58 -6.48
N ALA A 239 -5.30 1.98 -6.35
CA ALA A 239 -5.60 0.66 -6.89
C ALA A 239 -5.46 0.64 -8.43
N ILE A 240 -6.06 1.58 -9.16
CA ILE A 240 -5.92 1.62 -10.63
C ILE A 240 -4.47 1.88 -11.06
N ILE A 241 -3.75 2.77 -10.37
CA ILE A 241 -2.32 2.98 -10.65
C ILE A 241 -1.55 1.67 -10.48
N LYS A 242 -1.74 0.95 -9.37
CA LYS A 242 -1.03 -0.31 -9.13
C LYS A 242 -1.37 -1.38 -10.18
N LEU A 243 -2.64 -1.49 -10.61
CA LEU A 243 -3.06 -2.36 -11.72
C LEU A 243 -2.39 -1.99 -13.06
N VAL A 244 -2.22 -0.71 -13.35
CA VAL A 244 -1.58 -0.22 -14.59
C VAL A 244 -0.07 -0.45 -14.56
N THR A 245 0.57 -0.33 -13.39
CA THR A 245 2.02 -0.57 -13.20
C THR A 245 2.41 -2.03 -12.99
N ALA A 246 1.44 -2.93 -12.79
CA ALA A 246 1.65 -4.36 -12.60
C ALA A 246 1.75 -5.13 -13.93
N ASP A 247 2.53 -4.56 -14.86
CA ASP A 247 2.84 -5.14 -16.17
C ASP A 247 4.17 -5.93 -16.14
N ALA A 248 4.54 -6.52 -17.28
CA ALA A 248 5.77 -7.31 -17.44
C ALA A 248 7.09 -6.49 -17.30
N SER A 249 7.02 -5.16 -17.16
CA SER A 249 8.18 -4.31 -16.82
C SER A 249 8.29 -4.02 -15.31
N SER A 250 7.31 -4.47 -14.52
CA SER A 250 7.26 -4.26 -13.08
C SER A 250 8.30 -5.09 -12.32
N THR A 251 8.87 -4.52 -11.27
CA THR A 251 9.71 -5.25 -10.30
C THR A 251 8.92 -5.99 -9.23
N SER A 252 7.59 -5.81 -9.17
CA SER A 252 6.73 -6.55 -8.24
C SER A 252 6.55 -8.01 -8.72
N PRO A 253 6.33 -8.98 -7.82
CA PRO A 253 6.03 -10.37 -8.21
C PRO A 253 4.77 -10.51 -9.05
N ILE A 254 3.81 -9.57 -8.91
CA ILE A 254 2.55 -9.59 -9.65
C ILE A 254 2.71 -8.75 -10.94
N GLN A 255 2.78 -9.47 -12.06
CA GLN A 255 2.92 -8.94 -13.42
C GLN A 255 1.73 -9.35 -14.33
N SER A 256 0.62 -9.79 -13.73
CA SER A 256 -0.56 -10.32 -14.44
C SER A 256 -1.49 -9.25 -15.03
N TYR A 257 -1.17 -7.97 -14.85
CA TYR A 257 -1.99 -6.84 -15.28
C TYR A 257 -1.22 -5.91 -16.24
N GLY A 258 -1.48 -4.61 -16.17
CA GLY A 258 -0.97 -3.60 -17.08
C GLY A 258 -2.08 -2.75 -17.68
N PHE A 259 -1.66 -1.72 -18.42
CA PHE A 259 -2.55 -0.72 -19.02
C PHE A 259 -3.72 -1.34 -19.81
N ASP A 260 -3.47 -2.39 -20.60
CA ASP A 260 -4.47 -2.98 -21.49
C ASP A 260 -5.68 -3.59 -20.77
N VAL A 261 -5.50 -4.14 -19.56
CA VAL A 261 -6.60 -4.70 -18.75
C VAL A 261 -7.53 -3.57 -18.28
N VAL A 262 -6.94 -2.46 -17.85
CA VAL A 262 -7.67 -1.27 -17.39
C VAL A 262 -8.28 -0.53 -18.59
N HIS A 263 -7.57 -0.44 -19.71
CA HIS A 263 -7.97 0.32 -20.91
C HIS A 263 -9.35 -0.07 -21.44
N ASN A 264 -9.68 -1.36 -21.48
CA ASN A 264 -11.02 -1.83 -21.88
C ASN A 264 -12.13 -1.24 -20.98
N SER A 265 -11.86 -1.12 -19.67
CA SER A 265 -12.78 -0.50 -18.71
C SER A 265 -12.82 1.03 -18.85
N LEU A 266 -11.70 1.67 -19.26
CA LEU A 266 -11.67 3.11 -19.57
C LEU A 266 -12.50 3.45 -20.81
N LEU A 267 -12.37 2.66 -21.89
CA LEU A 267 -13.13 2.85 -23.12
C LEU A 267 -14.64 2.69 -22.90
N ALA A 268 -15.05 1.77 -22.02
CA ALA A 268 -16.45 1.62 -21.62
C ALA A 268 -17.02 2.85 -20.89
N GLN A 269 -16.16 3.69 -20.32
CA GLN A 269 -16.53 4.88 -19.54
C GLN A 269 -16.01 6.16 -20.20
N SER A 270 -16.68 6.60 -21.27
CA SER A 270 -16.29 7.77 -22.08
C SER A 270 -16.11 9.08 -21.30
N SER A 271 -16.76 9.22 -20.15
CA SER A 271 -16.63 10.38 -19.24
C SER A 271 -15.36 10.37 -18.38
N PHE A 272 -14.59 9.27 -18.34
CA PHE A 272 -13.46 9.11 -17.44
C PHE A 272 -12.37 10.18 -17.60
N LEU A 273 -11.81 10.34 -18.81
CA LEU A 273 -10.80 11.37 -19.08
C LEU A 273 -11.37 12.80 -18.90
N PRO A 274 -12.57 13.14 -19.41
CA PRO A 274 -13.22 14.42 -19.10
C PRO A 274 -13.31 14.72 -17.60
N THR A 275 -13.73 13.77 -16.77
CA THR A 275 -13.84 13.96 -15.31
C THR A 275 -12.47 14.21 -14.66
N LEU A 276 -11.43 13.45 -15.04
CA LEU A 276 -10.09 13.67 -14.49
C LEU A 276 -9.52 15.03 -14.89
N VAL A 277 -9.68 15.46 -16.15
CA VAL A 277 -9.22 16.78 -16.61
C VAL A 277 -10.04 17.92 -15.97
N HIS A 278 -11.34 17.71 -15.74
CA HIS A 278 -12.18 18.68 -15.02
C HIS A 278 -11.71 18.92 -13.58
N ARG A 279 -11.37 17.86 -12.85
CA ARG A 279 -10.85 17.93 -11.47
C ARG A 279 -9.57 18.72 -11.31
N LEU A 280 -8.73 18.75 -12.34
CA LEU A 280 -7.55 19.63 -12.38
C LEU A 280 -7.90 21.13 -12.42
N SER A 281 -9.15 21.48 -12.72
CA SER A 281 -9.68 22.85 -12.69
C SER A 281 -10.53 23.15 -11.45
N GLU A 282 -10.84 22.15 -10.62
CA GLU A 282 -11.52 22.33 -9.33
C GLU A 282 -10.56 22.89 -8.27
N THR A 283 -11.08 23.33 -7.12
CA THR A 283 -10.28 23.91 -6.03
C THR A 283 -9.68 22.88 -5.06
N GLU A 284 -10.13 21.63 -5.10
CA GLU A 284 -9.72 20.60 -4.12
C GLU A 284 -8.36 20.00 -4.50
N TYR A 285 -7.32 20.44 -3.78
CA TYR A 285 -5.92 20.07 -4.00
C TYR A 285 -5.69 18.55 -4.06
N LEU A 286 -6.29 17.78 -3.14
CA LEU A 286 -6.06 16.33 -3.12
C LEU A 286 -6.70 15.64 -4.34
N LEU A 287 -7.82 16.16 -4.82
CA LEU A 287 -8.50 15.65 -6.00
C LEU A 287 -7.76 16.02 -7.29
N GLN A 288 -7.15 17.22 -7.36
CA GLN A 288 -6.20 17.58 -8.42
C GLN A 288 -4.99 16.62 -8.44
N LEU A 289 -4.36 16.41 -7.28
CA LEU A 289 -3.16 15.58 -7.12
C LEU A 289 -3.40 14.13 -7.56
N HIS A 290 -4.48 13.50 -7.07
CA HIS A 290 -4.80 12.13 -7.43
C HIS A 290 -5.19 12.01 -8.90
N SER A 291 -5.95 12.96 -9.46
CA SER A 291 -6.32 12.95 -10.88
C SER A 291 -5.10 13.09 -11.80
N LEU A 292 -4.15 13.97 -11.48
CA LEU A 292 -2.94 14.14 -12.28
C LEU A 292 -2.02 12.92 -12.19
N HIS A 293 -1.86 12.35 -10.98
CA HIS A 293 -1.07 11.14 -10.79
C HIS A 293 -1.64 9.95 -11.60
N LEU A 294 -2.97 9.80 -11.63
CA LEU A 294 -3.63 8.78 -12.45
C LEU A 294 -3.40 9.00 -13.95
N ILE A 295 -3.53 10.24 -14.43
CA ILE A 295 -3.24 10.56 -15.84
C ILE A 295 -1.77 10.28 -16.18
N ASN A 296 -0.82 10.61 -15.30
CA ASN A 296 0.60 10.34 -15.51
C ASN A 296 0.89 8.84 -15.58
N ALA A 297 0.36 8.03 -14.66
CA ALA A 297 0.52 6.58 -14.66
C ALA A 297 -0.04 5.96 -15.95
N LEU A 298 -1.25 6.36 -16.36
CA LEU A 298 -1.87 5.93 -17.60
C LEU A 298 -1.06 6.35 -18.84
N PHE A 299 -0.59 7.59 -18.90
CA PHE A 299 0.21 8.10 -20.02
C PHE A 299 1.55 7.37 -20.12
N ARG A 300 2.20 7.10 -18.99
CA ARG A 300 3.48 6.36 -18.94
C ARG A 300 3.32 4.94 -19.50
N HIS A 301 2.39 4.17 -18.94
CA HIS A 301 2.19 2.74 -19.26
C HIS A 301 1.28 2.47 -20.46
N ALA A 302 0.74 3.49 -21.13
CA ALA A 302 -0.13 3.33 -22.31
C ALA A 302 0.47 2.38 -23.36
N SER A 303 -0.24 1.31 -23.71
CA SER A 303 0.22 0.35 -24.72
C SER A 303 0.33 1.04 -26.08
N ASP A 304 1.33 0.69 -26.90
CA ASP A 304 1.63 1.43 -28.14
C ASP A 304 0.44 1.54 -29.10
N ARG A 305 -0.47 0.56 -29.07
CA ARG A 305 -1.74 0.55 -29.82
C ARG A 305 -2.75 1.60 -29.37
N ALA A 306 -2.84 1.86 -28.06
CA ALA A 306 -3.82 2.76 -27.45
C ALA A 306 -3.26 4.16 -27.15
N ARG A 307 -1.93 4.28 -27.09
CA ARG A 307 -1.23 5.52 -26.70
C ARG A 307 -1.56 6.70 -27.62
N ALA A 308 -1.71 6.47 -28.93
CA ALA A 308 -2.07 7.52 -29.88
C ALA A 308 -3.45 8.13 -29.56
N ASP A 309 -4.47 7.28 -29.41
CA ASP A 309 -5.84 7.68 -29.10
C ASP A 309 -5.94 8.33 -27.71
N PHE A 310 -5.23 7.77 -26.72
CA PHE A 310 -5.16 8.33 -25.37
C PHE A 310 -4.58 9.76 -25.36
N ILE A 311 -3.48 10.01 -26.09
CA ILE A 311 -2.88 11.35 -26.22
C ILE A 311 -3.83 12.28 -26.97
N ALA A 312 -4.45 11.82 -28.07
CA ALA A 312 -5.43 12.61 -28.81
C ALA A 312 -6.62 13.02 -27.94
N GLY A 313 -7.10 12.12 -27.06
CA GLY A 313 -8.13 12.42 -26.06
C GLY A 313 -7.69 13.50 -25.06
N LEU A 314 -6.47 13.42 -24.52
CA LEU A 314 -5.94 14.45 -23.61
C LEU A 314 -5.75 15.81 -24.31
N ASP A 315 -5.26 15.82 -25.55
CA ASP A 315 -5.08 17.05 -26.32
C ASP A 315 -6.43 17.69 -26.73
N ALA A 316 -7.43 16.88 -27.08
CA ALA A 316 -8.80 17.33 -27.34
C ALA A 316 -9.49 17.94 -26.11
N LEU A 317 -9.21 17.40 -24.91
CA LEU A 317 -9.64 17.96 -23.63
C LEU A 317 -8.83 19.19 -23.19
N GLY A 318 -7.84 19.63 -23.98
CA GLY A 318 -7.00 20.79 -23.67
C GLY A 318 -6.10 20.59 -22.45
N MET A 319 -5.78 19.35 -22.09
CA MET A 319 -5.04 18.97 -20.88
C MET A 319 -3.78 19.83 -20.63
N ARG A 320 -2.99 20.11 -21.68
CA ARG A 320 -1.79 20.95 -21.60
C ARG A 320 -2.08 22.37 -21.08
N LYS A 321 -3.21 22.97 -21.47
CA LYS A 321 -3.64 24.31 -21.03
C LYS A 321 -4.08 24.30 -19.56
N VAL A 322 -4.73 23.21 -19.13
CA VAL A 322 -5.17 23.01 -17.74
C VAL A 322 -3.96 22.87 -16.81
N VAL A 323 -3.00 22.00 -17.16
CA VAL A 323 -1.75 21.86 -16.39
C VAL A 323 -0.94 23.16 -16.39
N ALA A 324 -0.80 23.85 -17.53
CA ALA A 324 -0.11 25.14 -17.57
C ALA A 324 -0.72 26.19 -16.63
N ARG A 325 -2.06 26.26 -16.55
CA ARG A 325 -2.76 27.15 -15.61
C ARG A 325 -2.47 26.78 -14.15
N LEU A 326 -2.49 25.49 -13.82
CA LEU A 326 -2.13 24.99 -12.49
C LEU A 326 -0.69 25.34 -12.10
N MET A 327 0.25 25.45 -13.04
CA MET A 327 1.65 25.79 -12.72
C MET A 327 1.75 27.24 -12.27
N MET A 328 0.96 28.13 -12.88
CA MET A 328 0.92 29.55 -12.55
C MET A 328 0.34 29.83 -11.16
N SER A 329 -0.51 28.94 -10.63
CA SER A 329 -1.12 29.07 -9.29
C SER A 329 -0.21 28.71 -8.11
N ARG A 330 1.09 28.44 -8.33
CA ARG A 330 2.06 28.03 -7.28
C ARG A 330 1.56 26.84 -6.43
N PRO A 331 1.40 25.66 -7.04
CA PRO A 331 0.88 24.48 -6.36
C PRO A 331 1.83 23.98 -5.27
N ALA A 332 1.30 23.22 -4.29
CA ALA A 332 2.13 22.56 -3.29
C ALA A 332 3.07 21.51 -3.92
N GLU A 333 4.15 21.18 -3.21
CA GLU A 333 5.30 20.44 -3.73
C GLU A 333 4.93 19.12 -4.44
N GLU A 334 4.06 18.29 -3.86
CA GLU A 334 3.66 17.00 -4.43
C GLU A 334 2.90 17.14 -5.76
N LEU A 335 2.02 18.14 -5.87
CA LEU A 335 1.36 18.44 -7.14
C LEU A 335 2.38 18.98 -8.14
N GLY A 336 3.29 19.85 -7.72
CA GLY A 336 4.42 20.30 -8.54
C GLY A 336 5.24 19.15 -9.13
N LYS A 337 5.56 18.12 -8.34
CA LYS A 337 6.25 16.89 -8.81
C LYS A 337 5.45 16.18 -9.89
N GLN A 338 4.14 16.00 -9.71
CA GLN A 338 3.27 15.39 -10.73
C GLN A 338 3.18 16.20 -12.03
N MET A 339 3.33 17.52 -11.95
CA MET A 339 3.32 18.38 -13.15
C MET A 339 4.64 18.30 -13.92
N VAL A 340 5.76 18.16 -13.22
CA VAL A 340 7.07 17.89 -13.83
C VAL A 340 7.09 16.50 -14.48
N GLU A 341 6.48 15.48 -13.88
CA GLU A 341 6.31 14.17 -14.53
C GLU A 341 5.45 14.28 -15.79
N PHE A 342 4.33 15.02 -15.76
CA PHE A 342 3.50 15.26 -16.95
C PHE A 342 4.29 15.93 -18.09
N GLN A 343 5.09 16.95 -17.78
CA GLN A 343 5.98 17.60 -18.74
C GLN A 343 7.05 16.62 -19.29
N THR A 344 7.62 15.79 -18.42
CA THR A 344 8.61 14.78 -18.78
C THR A 344 8.02 13.73 -19.74
N LEU A 345 6.79 13.28 -19.50
CA LEU A 345 6.07 12.36 -20.37
C LEU A 345 5.73 12.98 -21.74
N LEU A 346 5.38 14.27 -21.80
CA LEU A 346 5.20 14.99 -23.07
C LEU A 346 6.51 15.10 -23.87
N VAL A 347 7.63 15.39 -23.22
CA VAL A 347 8.96 15.44 -23.86
C VAL A 347 9.37 14.05 -24.35
N TRP A 348 9.16 13.02 -23.54
CA TRP A 348 9.45 11.63 -23.89
C TRP A 348 8.63 11.16 -25.10
N GLU A 349 7.33 11.48 -25.16
CA GLU A 349 6.48 11.17 -26.31
C GLU A 349 6.90 11.95 -27.57
N GLY A 350 7.23 13.24 -27.45
CA GLY A 350 7.75 14.03 -28.57
C GLY A 350 9.07 13.46 -29.12
N HIS A 351 9.95 13.00 -28.22
CA HIS A 351 11.19 12.33 -28.55
C HIS A 351 10.96 10.93 -29.16
N ARG A 352 9.98 10.17 -28.68
CA ARG A 352 9.55 8.88 -29.28
C ARG A 352 9.06 9.09 -30.71
N ARG A 353 8.18 10.08 -30.94
CA ARG A 353 7.72 10.46 -32.29
C ARG A 353 8.88 10.90 -33.19
N LYS A 354 9.82 11.71 -32.68
CA LYS A 354 11.03 12.13 -33.43
C LYS A 354 11.92 10.96 -33.85
N ARG A 355 12.00 9.88 -33.06
CA ARG A 355 12.75 8.66 -33.41
C ARG A 355 11.95 7.64 -34.22
N GLY A 356 10.63 7.82 -34.35
CA GLY A 356 9.79 6.96 -35.17
C GLY A 356 10.12 7.12 -36.65
N GLY A 357 10.35 6.01 -37.35
CA GLY A 357 10.52 6.03 -38.80
C GLY A 357 9.24 6.50 -39.50
N VAL A 358 9.38 7.40 -40.47
CA VAL A 358 8.26 7.89 -41.29
C VAL A 358 7.99 6.90 -42.42
N ASP A 359 6.93 6.10 -42.28
CA ASP A 359 6.47 5.22 -43.36
C ASP A 359 5.55 5.98 -44.32
N VAL A 360 6.11 6.39 -45.46
CA VAL A 360 5.44 7.13 -46.54
C VAL A 360 4.25 6.35 -47.13
N ARG A 361 4.17 5.02 -46.95
CA ARG A 361 3.05 4.20 -47.43
C ARG A 361 1.80 4.32 -46.56
N ARG A 362 1.89 4.94 -45.37
CA ARG A 362 0.73 5.20 -44.51
C ARG A 362 -0.09 6.35 -45.08
N LYS A 363 -1.39 6.10 -45.28
CA LYS A 363 -2.35 7.09 -45.80
C LYS A 363 -2.39 8.41 -45.01
N GLU A 364 -2.06 8.38 -43.72
CA GLU A 364 -1.97 9.56 -42.86
C GLU A 364 -0.75 10.42 -43.21
N VAL A 365 0.42 9.79 -43.41
CA VAL A 365 1.66 10.45 -43.83
C VAL A 365 1.52 10.99 -45.24
N GLU A 366 0.93 10.22 -46.15
CA GLU A 366 0.63 10.66 -47.52
C GLU A 366 -0.29 11.91 -47.53
N ARG A 367 -1.32 11.91 -46.66
CA ARG A 367 -2.23 13.06 -46.49
C ARG A 367 -1.48 14.28 -45.94
N ALA A 368 -0.67 14.13 -44.90
CA ALA A 368 0.09 15.24 -44.32
C ALA A 368 1.11 15.82 -45.31
N LEU A 369 1.81 14.96 -46.07
CA LEU A 369 2.71 15.41 -47.15
C LEU A 369 1.93 16.15 -48.25
N ARG A 370 0.73 15.67 -48.61
CA ARG A 370 -0.14 16.35 -49.58
C ARG A 370 -0.61 17.72 -49.06
N GLU A 371 -1.00 17.83 -47.80
CA GLU A 371 -1.38 19.08 -47.14
C GLU A 371 -0.21 20.08 -47.10
N ILE A 372 1.01 19.61 -46.84
CA ILE A 372 2.25 20.41 -46.95
C ILE A 372 2.45 20.92 -48.38
N TRP A 373 2.26 20.05 -49.39
CA TRP A 373 2.39 20.44 -50.81
C TRP A 373 1.34 21.47 -51.23
N GLU A 374 0.07 21.26 -50.86
CA GLU A 374 -1.03 22.18 -51.15
C GLU A 374 -0.85 23.52 -50.43
N SER A 375 -0.40 23.50 -49.17
CA SER A 375 -0.12 24.72 -48.38
C SER A 375 1.10 25.49 -48.85
N ALA A 376 2.08 24.81 -49.47
CA ALA A 376 3.26 25.45 -50.04
C ALA A 376 2.94 26.23 -51.34
N GLY A 377 1.82 25.93 -52.01
CA GLY A 377 1.32 26.69 -53.17
C GLY A 377 2.25 26.69 -54.40
N VAL A 378 3.12 25.68 -54.51
CA VAL A 378 4.19 25.65 -55.52
C VAL A 378 3.72 24.99 -56.81
N GLU A 379 4.05 25.59 -57.96
CA GLU A 379 3.79 25.00 -59.27
C GLU A 379 4.66 23.75 -59.50
N GLN A 380 4.07 22.72 -60.12
CA GLN A 380 4.75 21.45 -60.31
C GLN A 380 5.72 21.49 -61.50
N GLU A 381 6.93 22.00 -61.29
CA GLU A 381 8.01 21.83 -62.26
C GLU A 381 8.37 20.34 -62.43
N SER A 382 8.61 19.97 -63.68
CA SER A 382 8.62 18.58 -64.14
C SER A 382 9.67 17.71 -63.45
N GLY A 383 9.21 16.68 -62.73
CA GLY A 383 10.03 15.56 -62.24
C GLY A 383 10.55 15.66 -60.81
N MET A 384 10.56 16.84 -60.17
CA MET A 384 11.21 17.04 -58.87
C MET A 384 10.30 17.66 -57.80
N LYS A 385 9.04 17.19 -57.71
CA LYS A 385 7.99 17.68 -56.78
C LYS A 385 8.55 18.11 -55.41
N TRP A 386 9.12 17.20 -54.63
CA TRP A 386 9.50 17.50 -53.25
C TRP A 386 10.74 18.40 -53.08
N ARG A 387 11.60 18.51 -54.09
CA ARG A 387 12.79 19.40 -54.05
C ARG A 387 12.43 20.87 -54.03
N VAL A 388 11.32 21.25 -54.68
CA VAL A 388 10.85 22.64 -54.66
C VAL A 388 10.35 23.05 -53.26
N VAL A 389 10.11 22.09 -52.35
CA VAL A 389 9.79 22.31 -50.93
C VAL A 389 10.99 22.04 -50.00
N GLY A 390 12.19 21.83 -50.57
CA GLY A 390 13.43 21.65 -49.80
C GLY A 390 13.63 20.25 -49.17
N PHE A 391 12.98 19.21 -49.70
CA PHE A 391 13.34 17.82 -49.42
C PHE A 391 14.35 17.31 -50.46
N ASP A 392 15.29 16.45 -50.07
CA ASP A 392 16.39 15.93 -50.93
C ASP A 392 15.94 15.00 -52.09
#